data_AF-A0A7K2QIQ6-F1
#
_entry.id   AF-A0A7K2QIQ6-F1
#
_cell.length_a   1.000
_cell.length_b   1.000
_cell.length_c   1.000
_cell.angle_alpha   90.00
_cell.angle_beta   90.00
_cell.angle_gamma   90.00
#
_symmetry.space_group_name_H-M   'P 1'
#
loop_
_entity.id
_entity.type
_entity.pdbx_description
1 polymer ?
#
loop_
_entity_poly.entity_id
_entity_poly.type
_entity_poly.pdbx_seq_one_letter_code
_entity_poly.pdbx_strand_id
1 'polypeptide(L)'
;MNREERRRAERAARRNRMGQEPGPSFQAPAGRIARAAVFSPADEERQRQDFLAGGVFADGAGVMFPEGDGPGLSPVFVVYVHDDERTFGPAPQLRTAFDLLDEMGSVALHERMPVATSWSGMSGSSPLVKLKLGFPGPHPARGSADLVLLADQYAELWQYIVGGGLIGVTTQQRLEKATNHPGASFTDGLEACVLLGIGSSPVLEELMHLYRWPQPTSAV
;
A
#
# COMPACT_ATOMS: atom_id res chain seq x y z
N MET A 1 -6.90 -5.47 59.54
CA MET A 1 -6.07 -5.05 58.39
C MET A 1 -5.51 -3.66 58.68
N ASN A 2 -4.19 -3.57 58.86
CA ASN A 2 -3.50 -2.33 59.23
C ASN A 2 -3.43 -1.36 58.02
N ARG A 3 -3.35 -0.04 58.25
CA ARG A 3 -3.26 1.00 57.20
C ARG A 3 -2.14 0.73 56.19
N GLU A 4 -1.07 0.09 56.66
CA GLU A 4 0.09 -0.26 55.85
C GLU A 4 -0.13 -1.48 54.94
N GLU A 5 -0.92 -2.46 55.39
CA GLU A 5 -1.36 -3.59 54.57
C GLU A 5 -2.31 -3.13 53.46
N ARG A 6 -3.19 -2.17 53.76
CA ARG A 6 -4.10 -1.58 52.78
C ARG A 6 -3.35 -0.84 51.67
N ARG A 7 -2.28 -0.11 52.02
CA ARG A 7 -1.39 0.56 51.04
C ARG A 7 -0.56 -0.42 50.22
N ARG A 8 -0.12 -1.56 50.79
CA ARG A 8 0.58 -2.61 50.03
C ARG A 8 -0.37 -3.31 49.05
N ALA A 9 -1.60 -3.61 49.47
CA ALA A 9 -2.62 -4.20 48.60
C ALA A 9 -3.01 -3.26 47.45
N GLU A 10 -3.16 -1.95 47.71
CA GLU A 10 -3.44 -0.97 46.65
C GLU A 10 -2.27 -0.82 45.66
N ARG A 11 -1.01 -0.86 46.12
CA ARG A 11 0.16 -0.82 45.24
C ARG A 11 0.28 -2.09 44.38
N ALA A 12 -0.01 -3.26 44.95
CA ALA A 12 -0.03 -4.52 44.20
C ALA A 12 -1.17 -4.54 43.16
N ALA A 13 -2.36 -4.04 43.51
CA ALA A 13 -3.49 -3.91 42.58
C ALA A 13 -3.20 -2.90 41.45
N ARG A 14 -2.50 -1.80 41.74
CA ARG A 14 -2.07 -0.82 40.72
C ARG A 14 -1.02 -1.39 39.78
N ARG A 15 -0.10 -2.23 40.29
CA ARG A 15 0.93 -2.89 39.48
C ARG A 15 0.34 -4.00 38.59
N ASN A 16 -0.68 -4.73 39.06
CA ASN A 16 -1.41 -5.69 38.23
C ASN A 16 -2.33 -5.01 37.19
N ARG A 17 -2.83 -3.79 37.43
CA ARG A 17 -3.54 -3.00 36.40
C ARG A 17 -2.61 -2.42 35.33
N MET A 18 -1.35 -2.10 35.65
CA MET A 18 -0.37 -1.61 34.67
C MET A 18 0.30 -2.71 33.83
N GLY A 19 -0.03 -3.99 34.05
CA GLY A 19 0.51 -5.13 33.28
C GLY A 19 -0.48 -5.76 32.29
N GLN A 20 -1.72 -5.27 32.23
CA GLN A 20 -2.79 -5.76 31.35
C GLN A 20 -3.67 -4.59 30.90
N GLU A 21 -3.07 -3.58 30.30
CA GLU A 21 -3.80 -2.85 29.27
C GLU A 21 -3.45 -3.55 27.95
N PRO A 22 -4.41 -4.15 27.23
CA PRO A 22 -4.19 -4.34 25.81
C PRO A 22 -3.93 -2.93 25.29
N GLY A 23 -2.67 -2.66 24.92
CA GLY A 23 -2.32 -1.42 24.24
C GLY A 23 -3.33 -1.19 23.12
N PRO A 24 -3.69 0.06 22.78
CA PRO A 24 -4.78 0.34 21.87
C PRO A 24 -4.62 -0.56 20.67
N SER A 25 -5.50 -1.57 20.56
CA SER A 25 -5.55 -2.38 19.36
C SER A 25 -5.86 -1.35 18.29
N PHE A 26 -4.91 -1.15 17.39
CA PHE A 26 -5.17 -0.37 16.20
C PHE A 26 -6.24 -1.13 15.43
N GLN A 27 -7.50 -0.82 15.73
CA GLN A 27 -8.57 -1.02 14.79
C GLN A 27 -8.35 0.06 13.75
N ALA A 28 -7.81 -0.35 12.61
CA ALA A 28 -7.95 0.43 11.40
C ALA A 28 -9.42 0.89 11.35
N PRO A 29 -9.71 2.19 11.18
CA PRO A 29 -11.09 2.62 10.97
C PRO A 29 -11.59 1.75 9.84
N ALA A 30 -12.63 0.94 10.11
CA ALA A 30 -13.19 0.02 9.14
C ALA A 30 -13.37 0.83 7.87
N GLY A 31 -12.50 0.56 6.89
CA GLY A 31 -12.46 1.34 5.67
C GLY A 31 -13.87 1.32 5.18
N ARG A 32 -14.55 2.48 5.15
CA ARG A 32 -15.77 2.59 4.38
C ARG A 32 -15.36 2.05 3.04
N ILE A 33 -15.92 0.90 2.67
CA ILE A 33 -15.73 0.30 1.37
C ILE A 33 -16.21 1.37 0.41
N ALA A 34 -15.25 2.18 -0.07
CA ALA A 34 -15.54 3.26 -0.97
C ALA A 34 -15.95 2.54 -2.23
N ARG A 35 -17.22 2.63 -2.61
CA ARG A 35 -17.60 2.31 -3.98
C ARG A 35 -16.92 3.32 -4.90
N ALA A 36 -16.62 2.94 -6.14
CA ALA A 36 -16.14 3.90 -7.12
C ALA A 36 -17.17 5.02 -7.21
N ALA A 37 -16.76 6.25 -6.94
CA ALA A 37 -17.70 7.36 -6.96
C ALA A 37 -18.09 7.64 -8.41
N VAL A 38 -19.36 7.39 -8.76
CA VAL A 38 -19.92 7.69 -10.07
C VAL A 38 -20.46 9.12 -10.03
N PHE A 39 -19.85 10.02 -10.81
CA PHE A 39 -20.20 11.44 -10.82
C PHE A 39 -20.99 11.83 -12.07
N SER A 40 -21.78 12.90 -11.95
CA SER A 40 -22.42 13.53 -13.11
C SER A 40 -21.35 14.20 -13.98
N PRO A 41 -21.50 14.26 -15.33
CA PRO A 41 -20.51 14.89 -16.20
C PRO A 41 -20.23 16.37 -15.87
N ALA A 42 -21.20 17.08 -15.26
CA ALA A 42 -21.06 18.48 -14.87
C ALA A 42 -20.15 18.67 -13.63
N ASP A 43 -19.97 17.62 -12.81
CA ASP A 43 -19.14 17.64 -11.61
C ASP A 43 -17.79 16.93 -11.77
N GLU A 44 -17.58 16.21 -12.90
CA GLU A 44 -16.41 15.35 -13.14
C GLU A 44 -15.10 16.12 -12.95
N GLU A 45 -14.96 17.32 -13.52
CA GLU A 45 -13.70 18.08 -13.43
C GLU A 45 -13.36 18.52 -12.00
N ARG A 46 -14.34 19.03 -11.24
CA ARG A 46 -14.14 19.43 -9.84
C ARG A 46 -13.77 18.21 -8.99
N GLN A 47 -14.51 17.12 -9.14
CA GLN A 47 -14.25 15.89 -8.41
C GLN A 47 -12.90 15.29 -8.78
N ARG A 48 -12.46 15.44 -10.04
CA ARG A 48 -11.15 15.03 -10.50
C ARG A 48 -10.04 15.81 -9.80
N GLN A 49 -10.19 17.14 -9.71
CA GLN A 49 -9.22 17.98 -8.99
C GLN A 49 -9.13 17.60 -7.51
N ASP A 50 -10.28 17.39 -6.85
CA ASP A 50 -10.32 16.94 -5.46
C ASP A 50 -9.72 15.53 -5.29
N PHE A 51 -9.98 14.63 -6.23
CA PHE A 51 -9.42 13.28 -6.24
C PHE A 51 -7.90 13.30 -6.43
N LEU A 52 -7.38 14.17 -7.28
CA LEU A 52 -5.95 14.31 -7.57
C LEU A 52 -5.19 15.10 -6.50
N ALA A 53 -5.90 15.87 -5.66
CA ALA A 53 -5.28 16.67 -4.62
C ALA A 53 -4.38 15.82 -3.70
N GLY A 54 -3.15 16.29 -3.50
CA GLY A 54 -2.13 15.61 -2.69
C GLY A 54 -1.62 14.29 -3.25
N GLY A 55 -2.06 13.89 -4.46
CA GLY A 55 -1.62 12.67 -5.13
C GLY A 55 -0.38 12.88 -6.00
N VAL A 56 0.42 11.83 -6.12
CA VAL A 56 1.55 11.73 -7.04
C VAL A 56 1.15 10.73 -8.12
N PHE A 57 1.29 11.09 -9.39
CA PHE A 57 1.10 10.11 -10.47
C PHE A 57 2.22 9.08 -10.45
N ALA A 58 1.85 7.81 -10.57
CA ALA A 58 2.79 6.74 -10.85
C ALA A 58 3.43 7.00 -12.23
N ASP A 59 4.73 6.74 -12.32
CA ASP A 59 5.49 6.74 -13.58
C ASP A 59 5.05 5.58 -14.48
N GLY A 60 4.69 4.46 -13.84
CA GLY A 60 4.28 3.24 -14.52
C GLY A 60 3.67 2.23 -13.57
N ALA A 61 3.14 1.15 -14.13
CA ALA A 61 2.90 -0.08 -13.38
C ALA A 61 3.18 -1.32 -14.24
N GLY A 62 3.46 -2.43 -13.56
CA GLY A 62 3.74 -3.73 -14.17
C GLY A 62 3.43 -4.88 -13.23
N VAL A 63 3.76 -6.10 -13.65
CA VAL A 63 3.62 -7.29 -12.79
C VAL A 63 4.90 -8.11 -12.88
N MET A 64 5.46 -8.44 -11.72
CA MET A 64 6.52 -9.42 -11.61
C MET A 64 5.92 -10.79 -11.29
N PHE A 65 6.29 -11.79 -12.07
CA PHE A 65 5.89 -13.17 -11.84
C PHE A 65 7.04 -13.97 -11.23
N PRO A 66 6.77 -14.85 -10.25
CA PRO A 66 7.79 -15.77 -9.77
C PRO A 66 8.21 -16.72 -10.90
N GLU A 67 9.51 -16.93 -11.05
CA GLU A 67 10.06 -17.90 -12.01
C GLU A 67 10.19 -19.29 -11.36
N GLY A 68 9.82 -20.33 -12.11
CA GLY A 68 10.07 -21.74 -11.77
C GLY A 68 8.96 -22.47 -10.98
N ASP A 69 9.13 -23.79 -10.87
CA ASP A 69 8.28 -24.68 -10.07
C ASP A 69 8.66 -24.56 -8.57
N GLY A 70 8.25 -23.46 -7.95
CA GLY A 70 8.42 -23.18 -6.52
C GLY A 70 7.08 -23.20 -5.76
N PRO A 71 7.08 -23.03 -4.42
CA PRO A 71 5.83 -22.73 -3.72
C PRO A 71 5.15 -21.55 -4.40
N GLY A 72 3.83 -21.64 -4.64
CA GLY A 72 3.06 -20.71 -5.46
C GLY A 72 3.02 -19.29 -4.91
N LEU A 73 4.13 -18.56 -5.06
CA LEU A 73 4.24 -17.16 -4.72
C LEU A 73 3.26 -16.39 -5.59
N SER A 74 2.58 -15.41 -4.99
CA SER A 74 1.68 -14.56 -5.75
C SER A 74 2.50 -13.60 -6.63
N PRO A 75 2.03 -13.29 -7.86
CA PRO A 75 2.58 -12.19 -8.64
C PRO A 75 2.56 -10.90 -7.82
N VAL A 76 3.53 -10.02 -8.07
CA VAL A 76 3.61 -8.70 -7.41
C VAL A 76 3.25 -7.64 -8.43
N PHE A 77 2.23 -6.85 -8.13
CA PHE A 77 1.92 -5.64 -8.90
C PHE A 77 2.91 -4.54 -8.53
N VAL A 78 3.69 -4.10 -9.49
CA VAL A 78 4.74 -3.10 -9.26
C VAL A 78 4.21 -1.75 -9.68
N VAL A 79 4.32 -0.76 -8.78
CA VAL A 79 4.06 0.64 -9.06
C VAL A 79 5.40 1.36 -9.13
N TYR A 80 5.69 1.95 -10.28
CA TYR A 80 6.87 2.77 -10.50
C TYR A 80 6.56 4.22 -10.13
N VAL A 81 7.47 4.84 -9.37
CA VAL A 81 7.46 6.28 -9.09
C VAL A 81 8.72 6.93 -9.63
N HIS A 82 8.67 8.22 -9.92
CA HIS A 82 9.86 8.97 -10.30
C HIS A 82 10.80 9.14 -9.10
N ASP A 83 12.11 9.11 -9.37
CA ASP A 83 13.15 9.39 -8.37
C ASP A 83 13.47 10.89 -8.32
N ASP A 84 12.45 11.72 -8.04
CA ASP A 84 12.61 13.18 -8.03
C ASP A 84 11.67 13.90 -7.05
N GLU A 85 11.81 15.22 -6.96
CA GLU A 85 11.03 16.07 -6.05
C GLU A 85 9.53 16.14 -6.39
N ARG A 86 9.12 15.77 -7.61
CA ARG A 86 7.69 15.69 -7.97
C ARG A 86 7.01 14.53 -7.23
N THR A 87 7.76 13.48 -6.92
CA THR A 87 7.31 12.37 -6.09
C THR A 87 7.59 12.63 -4.61
N PHE A 88 8.82 12.95 -4.24
CA PHE A 88 9.21 12.97 -2.82
C PHE A 88 8.87 14.27 -2.08
N GLY A 89 8.61 15.37 -2.80
CA GLY A 89 8.07 16.57 -2.17
C GLY A 89 6.69 16.31 -1.55
N PRO A 90 5.72 15.77 -2.33
CA PRO A 90 4.40 15.39 -1.81
C PRO A 90 4.38 14.10 -0.97
N ALA A 91 5.29 13.14 -1.23
CA ALA A 91 5.36 11.85 -0.55
C ALA A 91 6.76 11.57 0.06
N PRO A 92 7.24 12.39 1.02
CA PRO A 92 8.59 12.24 1.59
C PRO A 92 8.79 10.93 2.36
N GLN A 93 7.70 10.29 2.79
CA GLN A 93 7.73 8.99 3.45
C GLN A 93 8.22 7.88 2.51
N LEU A 94 7.99 8.01 1.20
CA LEU A 94 8.51 7.06 0.22
C LEU A 94 10.03 7.15 0.11
N ARG A 95 10.61 8.36 0.18
CA ARG A 95 12.06 8.54 0.23
C ARG A 95 12.64 7.83 1.46
N THR A 96 12.04 8.05 2.62
CA THR A 96 12.43 7.37 3.87
C THR A 96 12.32 5.84 3.74
N ALA A 97 11.24 5.35 3.13
CA ALA A 97 11.04 3.93 2.90
C ALA A 97 12.13 3.33 1.99
N PHE A 98 12.52 4.04 0.94
CA PHE A 98 13.60 3.63 0.04
C PHE A 98 14.98 3.68 0.70
N ASP A 99 15.27 4.73 1.48
CA ASP A 99 16.53 4.83 2.22
C ASP A 99 16.66 3.67 3.23
N LEU A 100 15.59 3.36 3.95
CA LEU A 100 15.56 2.22 4.86
C LEU A 100 15.68 0.90 4.11
N LEU A 101 14.98 0.73 2.98
CA LEU A 101 15.12 -0.46 2.13
C LEU A 101 16.58 -0.69 1.72
N ASP A 102 17.27 0.36 1.29
CA ASP A 102 18.69 0.29 0.91
C ASP A 102 19.61 -0.06 2.08
N GLU A 103 19.27 0.39 3.30
CA GLU A 103 20.06 0.11 4.51
C GLU A 103 19.88 -1.32 5.02
N MET A 104 18.65 -1.87 5.00
CA MET A 104 18.31 -3.09 5.74
C MET A 104 17.62 -4.21 4.96
N GLY A 105 17.22 -3.97 3.71
CA GLY A 105 16.48 -4.94 2.89
C GLY A 105 14.99 -5.04 3.23
N SER A 106 14.25 -5.80 2.41
CA SER A 106 12.78 -5.81 2.38
C SER A 106 12.13 -6.33 3.67
N VAL A 107 12.68 -7.40 4.24
CA VAL A 107 12.12 -8.08 5.42
C VAL A 107 12.20 -7.19 6.65
N ALA A 108 13.37 -6.61 6.93
CA ALA A 108 13.58 -5.77 8.10
C ALA A 108 12.81 -4.44 7.99
N LEU A 109 12.61 -3.93 6.78
CA LEU A 109 11.76 -2.76 6.54
C LEU A 109 10.31 -3.02 6.98
N HIS A 110 9.74 -4.16 6.58
CA HIS A 110 8.34 -4.50 6.87
C HIS A 110 8.06 -4.58 8.38
N GLU A 111 8.99 -5.11 9.16
CA GLU A 111 8.86 -5.19 10.62
C GLU A 111 8.93 -3.83 11.31
N ARG A 112 9.69 -2.88 10.76
CA ARG A 112 9.97 -1.58 11.39
C ARG A 112 9.05 -0.47 10.94
N MET A 113 8.54 -0.56 9.72
CA MET A 113 7.70 0.46 9.10
C MET A 113 6.43 -0.20 8.57
N PRO A 114 5.45 -0.46 9.45
CA PRO A 114 4.14 -0.91 8.99
C PRO A 114 3.55 0.17 8.09
N VAL A 115 3.00 -0.24 6.94
CA VAL A 115 2.33 0.66 6.00
C VAL A 115 0.90 0.16 5.82
N ALA A 116 -0.07 0.98 6.19
CA ALA A 116 -1.47 0.72 5.93
C ALA A 116 -1.81 1.06 4.47
N THR A 117 -2.57 0.21 3.80
CA THR A 117 -2.93 0.38 2.39
C THR A 117 -4.44 0.50 2.23
N SER A 118 -4.89 1.35 1.30
CA SER A 118 -6.29 1.38 0.87
C SER A 118 -6.42 1.89 -0.55
N TRP A 119 -7.50 1.51 -1.22
CA TRP A 119 -7.79 1.92 -2.59
C TRP A 119 -8.91 2.95 -2.63
N SER A 120 -8.85 3.83 -3.61
CA SER A 120 -9.94 4.74 -3.99
C SER A 120 -9.96 4.84 -5.51
N GLY A 121 -11.13 5.10 -6.10
CA GLY A 121 -11.25 5.14 -7.55
C GLY A 121 -12.34 6.09 -7.99
N MET A 122 -12.14 6.61 -9.19
CA MET A 122 -13.01 7.57 -9.84
C MET A 122 -13.28 7.05 -11.25
N SER A 123 -14.55 6.85 -11.57
CA SER A 123 -14.98 6.57 -12.94
C SER A 123 -15.13 7.88 -13.72
N GLY A 124 -15.33 7.78 -15.03
CA GLY A 124 -15.40 8.91 -15.95
C GLY A 124 -14.83 8.57 -17.32
N SER A 125 -14.54 9.61 -18.10
CA SER A 125 -13.91 9.47 -19.42
C SER A 125 -12.49 8.92 -19.36
N SER A 126 -11.78 9.21 -18.27
CA SER A 126 -10.43 8.71 -17.97
C SER A 126 -10.43 8.24 -16.51
N PRO A 127 -10.70 6.95 -16.25
CA PRO A 127 -10.84 6.44 -14.91
C PRO A 127 -9.50 6.51 -14.16
N LEU A 128 -9.58 6.81 -12.87
CA LEU A 128 -8.42 6.95 -11.98
C LEU A 128 -8.52 5.98 -10.83
N VAL A 129 -7.38 5.43 -10.43
CA VAL A 129 -7.22 4.65 -9.22
C VAL A 129 -6.17 5.33 -8.36
N LYS A 130 -6.41 5.39 -7.05
CA LYS A 130 -5.50 5.95 -6.07
C LYS A 130 -5.21 4.89 -5.00
N LEU A 131 -3.93 4.52 -4.89
CA LEU A 131 -3.39 3.71 -3.80
C LEU A 131 -2.93 4.66 -2.69
N LYS A 132 -3.58 4.58 -1.53
CA LYS A 132 -3.25 5.37 -0.35
C LYS A 132 -2.37 4.57 0.58
N LEU A 133 -1.23 5.13 0.92
CA LEU A 133 -0.23 4.56 1.82
C LEU A 133 -0.25 5.36 3.12
N GLY A 134 -0.56 4.73 4.23
CA GLY A 134 -0.56 5.35 5.56
C GLY A 134 0.61 4.82 6.37
N PHE A 135 1.43 5.72 6.91
CA PHE A 135 2.59 5.39 7.72
C PHE A 135 2.29 5.79 9.18
N PRO A 136 1.81 4.87 10.03
CA PRO A 136 1.37 5.15 11.40
C PRO A 136 2.51 5.29 12.42
N GLY A 137 3.74 4.94 12.06
CA GLY A 137 4.89 4.92 12.97
C GLY A 137 5.29 6.31 13.51
N PRO A 138 6.16 6.36 14.54
CA PRO A 138 6.76 7.61 14.99
C PRO A 138 7.65 8.24 13.89
N HIS A 139 7.89 9.55 13.99
CA HIS A 139 8.77 10.32 13.08
C HIS A 139 10.11 9.58 12.83
N PRO A 140 10.67 9.57 11.60
CA PRO A 140 10.37 10.45 10.45
C PRO A 140 9.25 10.00 9.52
N ALA A 141 8.78 8.76 9.62
CA ALA A 141 7.92 8.21 8.59
C ALA A 141 6.43 8.54 8.76
N ARG A 142 5.98 9.24 9.82
CA ARG A 142 4.54 9.50 10.00
C ARG A 142 3.97 10.30 8.84
N GLY A 143 2.90 9.82 8.24
CA GLY A 143 2.15 10.56 7.22
C GLY A 143 1.41 9.67 6.25
N SER A 144 1.16 10.20 5.07
CA SER A 144 0.49 9.47 3.99
C SER A 144 1.08 9.83 2.64
N ALA A 145 1.09 8.86 1.73
CA ALA A 145 1.40 9.06 0.33
C ALA A 145 0.25 8.51 -0.52
N ASP A 146 -0.23 9.31 -1.46
CA ASP A 146 -1.28 8.91 -2.39
C ASP A 146 -0.65 8.72 -3.78
N LEU A 147 -0.65 7.48 -4.29
CA LEU A 147 -0.17 7.16 -5.63
C LEU A 147 -1.36 7.02 -6.58
N VAL A 148 -1.37 7.79 -7.67
CA VAL A 148 -2.45 7.83 -8.64
C VAL A 148 -2.04 7.12 -9.93
N LEU A 149 -2.88 6.23 -10.41
CA LEU A 149 -2.72 5.50 -11.68
C LEU A 149 -3.88 5.84 -12.62
N LEU A 150 -3.56 5.99 -13.89
CA LEU A 150 -4.53 6.05 -15.00
C LEU A 150 -5.07 4.63 -15.21
N ALA A 151 -6.30 4.39 -14.78
CA ALA A 151 -6.78 3.03 -14.56
C ALA A 151 -6.93 2.23 -15.85
N ASP A 152 -7.33 2.89 -16.93
CA ASP A 152 -7.47 2.32 -18.26
C ASP A 152 -6.13 1.83 -18.86
N GLN A 153 -5.02 2.50 -18.56
CA GLN A 153 -3.69 2.11 -19.06
C GLN A 153 -3.21 0.77 -18.50
N TYR A 154 -3.73 0.35 -17.35
CA TYR A 154 -3.33 -0.88 -16.65
C TYR A 154 -4.49 -1.88 -16.55
N ALA A 155 -5.48 -1.78 -17.43
CA ALA A 155 -6.70 -2.58 -17.41
C ALA A 155 -6.46 -4.09 -17.26
N GLU A 156 -5.43 -4.62 -17.94
CA GLU A 156 -5.09 -6.05 -17.93
C GLU A 156 -4.37 -6.50 -16.66
N LEU A 157 -3.87 -5.56 -15.86
CA LEU A 157 -3.08 -5.85 -14.66
C LEU A 157 -3.93 -5.89 -13.38
N TRP A 158 -5.10 -5.27 -13.37
CA TRP A 158 -5.93 -5.17 -12.15
C TRP A 158 -6.39 -6.52 -11.61
N GLN A 159 -6.56 -7.50 -12.48
CA GLN A 159 -6.92 -8.88 -12.10
C GLN A 159 -5.94 -9.52 -11.10
N TYR A 160 -4.68 -9.06 -11.04
CA TYR A 160 -3.67 -9.62 -10.16
C TYR A 160 -3.75 -9.10 -8.72
N ILE A 161 -4.47 -7.99 -8.48
CA ILE A 161 -4.50 -7.33 -7.16
C ILE A 161 -5.89 -6.97 -6.65
N VAL A 162 -6.93 -7.14 -7.47
CA VAL A 162 -8.30 -6.82 -7.09
C VAL A 162 -8.81 -7.65 -5.91
N GLY A 163 -8.44 -8.93 -5.81
CA GLY A 163 -8.78 -9.81 -4.69
C GLY A 163 -7.90 -9.63 -3.45
N GLY A 164 -6.96 -8.67 -3.47
CA GLY A 164 -5.84 -8.58 -2.56
C GLY A 164 -4.56 -9.17 -3.18
N GLY A 165 -3.47 -9.16 -2.42
CA GLY A 165 -2.16 -9.60 -2.91
C GLY A 165 -1.02 -8.73 -2.42
N LEU A 166 0.03 -8.67 -3.24
CA LEU A 166 1.25 -7.91 -2.94
C LEU A 166 1.45 -6.79 -3.97
N ILE A 167 1.81 -5.61 -3.46
CA ILE A 167 2.28 -4.48 -4.26
C ILE A 167 3.75 -4.23 -3.93
N GLY A 168 4.56 -3.99 -4.95
CA GLY A 168 5.89 -3.41 -4.80
C GLY A 168 5.87 -1.96 -5.26
N VAL A 169 6.30 -1.02 -4.40
CA VAL A 169 6.57 0.36 -4.84
C VAL A 169 8.07 0.52 -5.04
N THR A 170 8.49 1.02 -6.21
CA THR A 170 9.91 1.19 -6.54
C THR A 170 10.10 2.27 -7.60
N THR A 171 11.34 2.52 -8.02
CA THR A 171 11.66 3.32 -9.22
C THR A 171 12.12 2.38 -10.33
N GLN A 172 11.92 2.78 -11.59
CA GLN A 172 12.36 1.96 -12.73
C GLN A 172 13.86 1.65 -12.64
N GLN A 173 14.68 2.65 -12.29
CA GLN A 173 16.12 2.50 -12.13
C GLN A 173 16.51 1.48 -11.05
N ARG A 174 15.81 1.49 -9.89
CA ARG A 174 16.07 0.53 -8.80
C ARG A 174 15.79 -0.89 -9.25
N LEU A 175 14.64 -1.11 -9.89
CA LEU A 175 14.28 -2.45 -10.36
C LEU A 175 15.21 -2.93 -11.48
N GLU A 176 15.51 -2.09 -12.47
CA GLU A 176 16.43 -2.45 -13.55
C GLU A 176 17.81 -2.80 -13.00
N LYS A 177 18.33 -2.05 -12.03
CA LYS A 177 19.61 -2.36 -11.39
C LYS A 177 19.62 -3.74 -10.72
N ALA A 178 18.52 -4.13 -10.08
CA ALA A 178 18.39 -5.42 -9.41
C ALA A 178 18.14 -6.60 -10.37
N THR A 179 17.59 -6.33 -11.56
CA THR A 179 17.14 -7.39 -12.48
C THR A 179 17.97 -7.50 -13.76
N ASN A 180 18.78 -6.50 -14.11
CA ASN A 180 19.57 -6.46 -15.33
C ASN A 180 20.96 -7.08 -15.15
N HIS A 181 20.99 -8.33 -14.70
CA HIS A 181 22.22 -9.14 -14.70
C HIS A 181 21.94 -10.62 -14.96
N PRO A 182 22.92 -11.38 -15.49
CA PRO A 182 22.78 -12.82 -15.64
C PRO A 182 22.53 -13.48 -14.28
N GLY A 183 21.45 -14.25 -14.16
CA GLY A 183 21.07 -14.93 -12.92
C GLY A 183 20.23 -14.11 -11.94
N ALA A 184 19.73 -12.93 -12.34
CA ALA A 184 18.69 -12.24 -11.59
C ALA A 184 17.48 -13.15 -11.37
N SER A 185 16.90 -13.06 -10.18
CA SER A 185 15.77 -13.88 -9.73
C SER A 185 14.59 -13.00 -9.34
N PHE A 186 13.43 -13.63 -9.17
CA PHE A 186 12.25 -12.97 -8.62
C PHE A 186 12.54 -12.28 -7.27
N THR A 187 13.34 -12.92 -6.41
CA THR A 187 13.73 -12.36 -5.11
C THR A 187 14.55 -11.07 -5.24
N ASP A 188 15.40 -10.95 -6.25
CA ASP A 188 16.16 -9.72 -6.48
C ASP A 188 15.22 -8.55 -6.82
N GLY A 189 14.16 -8.83 -7.60
CA GLY A 189 13.09 -7.87 -7.86
C GLY A 189 12.30 -7.47 -6.61
N LEU A 190 12.02 -8.45 -5.72
CA LEU A 190 11.36 -8.19 -4.43
C LEU A 190 12.19 -7.29 -3.52
N GLU A 191 13.49 -7.52 -3.43
CA GLU A 191 14.41 -6.71 -2.61
C GLU A 191 14.59 -5.27 -3.14
N ALA A 192 14.30 -5.05 -4.42
CA ALA A 192 14.27 -3.71 -5.01
C ALA A 192 12.99 -2.92 -4.71
N CYS A 193 12.02 -3.50 -4.00
CA CYS A 193 10.70 -2.92 -3.80
C CYS A 193 10.38 -2.71 -2.31
N VAL A 194 9.66 -1.62 -2.03
CA VAL A 194 8.90 -1.51 -0.79
C VAL A 194 7.67 -2.40 -0.93
N LEU A 195 7.70 -3.57 -0.29
CA LEU A 195 6.65 -4.58 -0.40
C LEU A 195 5.50 -4.32 0.57
N LEU A 196 4.28 -4.34 0.03
CA LEU A 196 3.06 -3.96 0.72
C LEU A 196 1.99 -5.02 0.50
N GLY A 197 1.44 -5.55 1.60
CA GLY A 197 0.23 -6.36 1.56
C GLY A 197 -1.00 -5.49 1.32
N ILE A 198 -1.93 -5.97 0.50
CA ILE A 198 -3.22 -5.32 0.27
C ILE A 198 -4.38 -6.31 0.47
N GLY A 199 -5.50 -5.77 0.95
CA GLY A 199 -6.77 -6.49 0.95
C GLY A 199 -7.50 -6.38 -0.38
N SER A 200 -8.63 -7.08 -0.49
CA SER A 200 -9.53 -6.95 -1.64
C SER A 200 -9.99 -5.51 -1.84
N SER A 201 -10.26 -5.16 -3.10
CA SER A 201 -10.57 -3.80 -3.51
C SER A 201 -11.90 -3.74 -4.28
N PRO A 202 -13.02 -3.51 -3.57
CA PRO A 202 -14.33 -3.37 -4.20
C PRO A 202 -14.41 -2.22 -5.22
N VAL A 203 -13.59 -1.18 -5.04
CA VAL A 203 -13.43 -0.11 -6.03
C VAL A 203 -12.94 -0.66 -7.36
N LEU A 204 -11.88 -1.48 -7.32
CA LEU A 204 -11.27 -2.04 -8.52
C LEU A 204 -12.21 -3.05 -9.16
N GLU A 205 -12.88 -3.89 -8.37
CA GLU A 205 -13.94 -4.78 -8.87
C GLU A 205 -15.00 -4.00 -9.64
N GLU A 206 -15.50 -2.91 -9.06
CA GLU A 206 -16.52 -2.05 -9.68
C GLU A 206 -16.04 -1.41 -10.98
N LEU A 207 -14.82 -0.85 -11.01
CA LEU A 207 -14.24 -0.28 -12.23
C LEU A 207 -14.05 -1.37 -13.30
N MET A 208 -13.50 -2.52 -12.94
CA MET A 208 -13.28 -3.62 -13.88
C MET A 208 -14.61 -4.10 -14.47
N HIS A 209 -15.69 -4.16 -13.69
CA HIS A 209 -17.03 -4.45 -14.20
C HIS A 209 -17.58 -3.35 -15.11
N LEU A 210 -17.49 -2.07 -14.69
CA LEU A 210 -18.01 -0.92 -15.41
C LEU A 210 -17.38 -0.78 -16.81
N TYR A 211 -16.06 -0.97 -16.89
CA TYR A 211 -15.30 -0.84 -18.12
C TYR A 211 -15.06 -2.18 -18.85
N ARG A 212 -15.60 -3.29 -18.32
CA ARG A 212 -15.46 -4.64 -18.88
C ARG A 212 -14.00 -5.07 -19.05
N TRP A 213 -13.15 -4.69 -18.10
CA TRP A 213 -11.75 -5.13 -18.06
C TRP A 213 -11.65 -6.60 -17.66
N PRO A 214 -10.52 -7.28 -17.99
CA PRO A 214 -10.29 -8.68 -17.66
C PRO A 214 -10.51 -8.93 -16.17
N GLN A 215 -11.35 -9.90 -15.83
CA GLN A 215 -11.62 -10.30 -14.45
C GLN A 215 -10.60 -11.35 -14.00
N PRO A 216 -10.36 -11.50 -12.69
CA PRO A 216 -9.59 -12.64 -12.19
C PRO A 216 -10.23 -13.91 -12.74
N THR A 217 -9.46 -14.68 -13.49
CA THR A 217 -9.85 -16.06 -13.76
C THR A 217 -9.90 -16.76 -12.41
N SER A 218 -11.10 -17.14 -11.95
CA SER A 218 -11.24 -17.99 -10.77
C SER A 218 -10.27 -19.16 -10.92
N ALA A 219 -9.23 -19.19 -10.10
CA ALA A 219 -8.38 -20.36 -10.00
C ALA A 219 -9.30 -21.51 -9.55
N VAL A 220 -9.54 -22.46 -10.46
CA VAL A 220 -10.26 -23.71 -10.19
C VAL A 220 -9.42 -24.58 -9.27
#